data_AF-A0A2E5E0Q0-F1
#
_entry.id   AF-A0A2E5E0Q0-F1
#
_cell.length_a   1.000
_cell.length_b   1.000
_cell.length_c   1.000
_cell.angle_alpha   90.00
_cell.angle_beta   90.00
_cell.angle_gamma   90.00
#
_symmetry.space_group_name_H-M   'P 1'
#
loop_
_entity.id
_entity.type
_entity.pdbx_description
1 polymer ?
#
loop_
_entity_poly.entity_id
_entity_poly.type
_entity_poly.pdbx_seq_one_letter_code
_entity_poly.pdbx_strand_id
1 'polypeptide(L)' 'MLKVKWIAILLAVTPLTGCYRPLFDENLPRNQFAQHDQARGGSTPMEETDAFGTPQPALRQRLMKE' A
#
# COMPACT_ATOMS: atom_id res chain seq x y z
N MET A 1 39.46 17.97 -26.90
CA MET A 1 39.13 18.51 -25.55
C MET A 1 37.66 18.34 -25.18
N LEU A 2 36.70 18.53 -26.10
CA LEU A 2 35.26 18.41 -25.80
C LEU A 2 34.85 17.01 -25.31
N LYS A 3 35.35 15.93 -25.94
CA LYS A 3 35.04 14.54 -25.55
C LYS A 3 35.48 14.17 -24.12
N VAL A 4 36.63 14.70 -23.68
CA VAL A 4 37.17 14.48 -22.32
C VAL A 4 36.31 15.18 -21.27
N LYS A 5 35.76 16.36 -21.59
CA LYS A 5 34.83 17.07 -20.71
C LYS A 5 33.53 16.30 -20.51
N TRP A 6 32.97 15.71 -21.57
CA TRP A 6 31.76 14.87 -21.46
C TRP A 6 31.97 13.62 -20.61
N ILE A 7 33.13 12.96 -20.74
CA ILE A 7 33.48 11.79 -19.92
C ILE A 7 33.60 12.17 -18.44
N ALA A 8 34.24 13.31 -18.13
CA ALA A 8 34.37 13.80 -16.76
C ALA A 8 33.01 14.14 -16.14
N ILE A 9 32.09 14.73 -16.91
CA ILE A 9 30.73 15.03 -16.45
C ILE A 9 29.95 13.75 -16.18
N LEU A 10 30.00 12.77 -17.08
CA LEU A 10 29.32 11.48 -16.88
C LEU A 10 29.81 10.77 -15.62
N LEU A 11 31.13 10.72 -15.40
CA LEU A 11 31.74 10.10 -14.23
C LEU A 11 31.38 10.83 -12.91
N ALA A 12 31.19 12.15 -12.96
CA ALA A 12 30.78 12.93 -11.79
C ALA A 12 29.29 12.76 -11.45
N VAL A 13 28.45 12.37 -12.41
CA VAL A 13 27.00 12.21 -12.22
C VAL A 13 26.60 10.79 -11.80
N THR A 14 27.42 9.77 -12.08
CA THR A 14 27.14 8.39 -11.66
C THR A 14 26.96 8.18 -10.15
N PRO A 15 27.68 8.84 -9.21
CA PRO A 15 27.42 8.65 -7.77
C PRO A 15 26.14 9.33 -7.29
N LEU A 16 25.55 10.25 -8.06
CA LEU A 16 24.28 10.90 -7.74
C LEU A 16 23.08 9.99 -8.03
N THR A 17 23.28 8.89 -8.77
CA THR A 17 22.29 7.84 -8.93
C THR A 17 22.45 6.83 -7.79
N GLY A 18 21.62 6.95 -6.75
CA GLY A 18 21.55 5.98 -5.67
C GLY A 18 20.76 4.73 -6.06
N CYS A 19 21.01 3.62 -5.38
CA CYS A 19 20.15 2.44 -5.46
C CYS A 19 18.82 2.73 -4.73
N TYR A 20 17.77 3.05 -5.50
CA TYR A 20 16.42 3.16 -4.97
C TYR A 20 15.83 1.76 -4.76
N ARG A 21 15.64 1.37 -3.50
CA ARG A 21 14.89 0.16 -3.12
C ARG A 21 13.78 0.58 -2.17
N PRO A 22 12.52 0.65 -2.62
CA PRO A 22 11.43 0.98 -1.72
C PRO A 22 11.27 -0.14 -0.67
N LEU A 23 10.97 0.25 0.56
CA LEU A 23 10.75 -0.70 1.67
C LEU A 23 9.50 -1.56 1.43
N PHE A 24 8.50 -0.99 0.75
CA PHE A 24 7.26 -1.65 0.37
C PHE A 24 6.98 -1.37 -1.11
N ASP A 25 6.54 -2.40 -1.83
CA ASP A 25 6.00 -2.21 -3.18
C ASP A 25 4.75 -1.32 -3.11
N GLU A 26 4.56 -0.45 -4.09
CA GLU A 26 3.39 0.43 -4.17
C GLU A 26 2.08 -0.37 -4.26
N ASN A 27 2.16 -1.56 -4.86
CA ASN A 27 1.02 -2.46 -5.03
C ASN A 27 0.84 -3.44 -3.86
N LEU A 28 1.70 -3.39 -2.84
CA LEU A 28 1.60 -4.29 -1.70
C LEU A 28 0.42 -3.88 -0.80
N PRO A 29 -0.51 -4.80 -0.47
CA PRO A 29 -1.58 -4.49 0.45
C PRO A 29 -1.02 -4.09 1.83
N ARG A 30 -1.35 -2.89 2.29
CA ARG A 30 -0.89 -2.32 3.57
C ARG A 30 -1.66 -2.83 4.79
N ASN A 31 -2.63 -3.71 4.56
CA ASN A 31 -3.44 -4.31 5.61
C ASN A 31 -3.07 -5.81 5.71
N GLN A 32 -2.85 -6.28 6.95
CA GLN A 32 -2.40 -7.66 7.22
C GLN A 32 -3.47 -8.72 6.89
N PHE A 33 -4.72 -8.29 6.78
CA PHE A 33 -5.87 -9.15 6.54
C PHE A 33 -6.25 -9.23 5.07
N ALA A 34 -5.54 -8.54 4.16
CA ALA A 34 -5.98 -8.33 2.78
C ALA A 34 -6.14 -9.66 2.04
N GLN A 35 -5.17 -10.56 2.22
CA GLN A 35 -5.24 -11.91 1.65
C GLN A 35 -6.43 -12.70 2.18
N HIS A 36 -6.69 -12.59 3.48
CA HIS A 36 -7.77 -13.29 4.15
C HIS A 36 -9.15 -12.74 3.78
N ASP A 37 -9.29 -11.41 3.70
CA ASP A 37 -10.49 -10.71 3.25
C ASP A 37 -10.78 -11.05 1.79
N GLN A 38 -9.77 -11.03 0.92
CA GLN A 38 -9.91 -11.43 -0.48
C GLN A 38 -10.41 -12.88 -0.60
N ALA A 39 -9.86 -13.80 0.19
CA ALA A 39 -10.32 -15.20 0.24
C ALA A 39 -11.78 -15.34 0.72
N ARG A 40 -12.29 -14.36 1.48
CA ARG A 40 -13.66 -14.33 2.03
C ARG A 40 -14.64 -13.49 1.22
N GLY A 41 -14.25 -13.02 0.04
CA GLY A 41 -15.10 -12.22 -0.85
C GLY A 41 -15.06 -10.71 -0.60
N GLY A 42 -14.08 -10.20 0.14
CA GLY A 42 -13.85 -8.79 0.39
C GLY A 42 -13.75 -8.42 1.87
N SER A 43 -13.57 -7.12 2.13
CA SER A 43 -13.46 -6.57 3.48
C SER A 43 -14.77 -6.67 4.25
N THR A 44 -14.71 -7.05 5.52
CA THR A 44 -15.90 -7.10 6.38
C THR A 44 -16.26 -5.70 6.86
N PRO A 45 -17.52 -5.24 6.75
CA PRO A 45 -17.94 -3.92 7.23
C PRO A 45 -17.60 -3.74 8.71
N MET A 46 -17.03 -2.58 9.05
CA MET A 46 -16.68 -2.30 10.44
C MET A 46 -17.80 -1.64 11.23
N GLU A 47 -18.59 -0.82 10.55
CA GLU A 47 -19.67 -0.04 11.12
C GLU A 47 -20.95 -0.24 10.32
N GLU A 48 -22.07 -0.13 11.01
CA GLU A 48 -23.42 -0.15 10.49
C GLU A 48 -24.17 1.04 11.10
N THR A 49 -25.03 1.67 10.30
CA THR A 49 -25.86 2.77 10.76
C THR A 49 -27.11 2.23 11.42
N ASP A 50 -27.40 2.66 12.64
CA ASP A 50 -28.66 2.30 13.31
C ASP A 50 -29.88 2.99 12.69
N ALA A 51 -31.06 2.66 13.20
CA ALA A 51 -32.32 3.27 12.74
C ALA A 51 -32.38 4.80 12.91
N PHE A 52 -31.50 5.38 13.72
CA PHE A 52 -31.41 6.81 14.03
C PHE A 52 -30.25 7.49 13.31
N GLY A 53 -29.51 6.80 12.44
CA GLY A 53 -28.37 7.38 11.74
C GLY A 53 -27.06 7.33 12.52
N THR A 54 -27.00 6.72 13.71
CA THR A 54 -25.77 6.66 14.51
C THR A 54 -24.89 5.48 14.07
N PRO A 55 -23.59 5.72 13.79
CA PRO A 55 -22.67 4.65 13.43
C PRO A 55 -22.40 3.77 14.66
N GLN A 56 -22.53 2.46 14.50
CA GLN A 56 -22.29 1.44 15.53
C GLN A 56 -21.48 0.30 14.93
N PRO A 57 -20.69 -0.44 15.73
CA PRO A 57 -19.94 -1.58 15.22
C PRO A 57 -20.87 -2.64 14.62
N ALA A 58 -20.56 -3.15 13.43
CA ALA A 58 -21.36 -4.14 12.69
C ALA A 58 -21.24 -5.56 13.30
N LEU A 59 -21.55 -5.71 14.59
CA LEU A 59 -21.33 -6.93 15.37
C LEU A 59 -22.09 -8.14 14.83
N ARG A 60 -23.34 -7.95 14.38
CA ARG A 60 -24.16 -9.05 13.84
C ARG A 60 -23.51 -9.67 12.60
N GLN A 61 -23.07 -8.83 11.68
CA GLN A 61 -22.41 -9.26 10.44
C GLN A 61 -21.07 -9.97 10.71
N ARG A 62 -20.38 -9.59 11.79
CA ARG A 62 -19.12 -10.20 12.21
C ARG A 62 -19.30 -11.53 12.97
N LEU A 63 -20.34 -11.65 13.79
CA LEU A 63 -20.55 -12.78 14.70
C LEU A 63 -21.47 -13.87 14.13
N MET A 64 -22.39 -13.54 13.22
CA MET A 64 -23.39 -14.49 12.70
C MET A 64 -22.97 -15.18 11.40
N LYS A 65 -21.69 -15.13 11.03
CA LYS A 65 -21.16 -15.83 9.86
C LYS A 65 -20.94 -17.30 10.22
N GLU A 66 -21.98 -18.12 10.09
CA GLU A 66 -21.88 -19.59 9.99
C GLU A 66 -21.66 -20.02 8.54
#